data_AF-A0AAJ6T0I6-F1
#
_entry.id   AF-A0AAJ6T0I6-F1
#
_cell.length_a   1.000
_cell.length_b   1.000
_cell.length_c   1.000
_cell.angle_alpha   90.00
_cell.angle_beta   90.00
_cell.angle_gamma   90.00
#
_symmetry.space_group_name_H-M   'P 1'
#
loop_
_entity.id
_entity.type
_entity.pdbx_description
1 polymer ?
#
loop_
_entity_poly.entity_id
_entity_poly.type
_entity_poly.pdbx_seq_one_letter_code
_entity_poly.pdbx_strand_id
1 'polypeptide(L)'
;MGRGKIEIKRIENASNRQVTYSKRKNGIIKKAKEITVLCDAQVSLVIFASSGRMHEYCSPSTTVVDLLDKYHKQSGQRLWDAKHENLSKEIDRIKKENDSMQIELRHLKGEDISSLHHTELMAIEEALDAGLAAVRKKQMEYHSMLEQNEKMLDEEFKRLQFVLQQQEMAMGENAMEMENAYHQQRVRDYNSQVPFAFRVQPIQPNLQERM
;
A
#
# COMPACT_ATOMS: atom_id res chain seq x y z
N MET A 1 34.19 57.63 20.48
CA MET A 1 35.45 57.19 19.83
C MET A 1 35.16 56.93 18.36
N GLY A 2 35.74 57.72 17.45
CA GLY A 2 35.50 57.63 16.01
C GLY A 2 36.04 56.35 15.38
N ARG A 3 35.46 55.94 14.24
CA ARG A 3 35.96 54.82 13.44
C ARG A 3 37.22 55.26 12.68
N GLY A 4 38.38 54.71 13.03
CA GLY A 4 39.61 54.89 12.26
C GLY A 4 39.55 54.15 10.91
N LYS A 5 40.24 54.69 9.90
CA LYS A 5 40.44 54.02 8.61
C LYS A 5 41.26 52.75 8.83
N ILE A 6 40.85 51.64 8.20
CA ILE A 6 41.59 50.37 8.22
C ILE A 6 42.01 50.01 6.79
N GLU A 7 43.17 49.36 6.65
CA GLU A 7 43.64 48.82 5.37
C GLU A 7 42.81 47.60 4.94
N ILE A 8 42.64 47.40 3.62
CA ILE A 8 41.96 46.23 3.06
C ILE A 8 42.97 45.08 2.95
N LYS A 9 43.21 44.43 4.09
CA LYS A 9 44.01 43.20 4.22
C LYS A 9 43.38 42.27 5.25
N ARG A 10 43.83 41.01 5.30
CA ARG A 10 43.37 40.05 6.31
C ARG A 10 43.67 40.61 7.72
N ILE A 11 42.67 40.59 8.59
CA ILE A 11 42.83 40.96 10.01
C ILE A 11 43.44 39.76 10.73
N GLU A 12 44.66 39.86 11.23
CA GLU A 12 45.35 38.73 11.87
C GLU A 12 44.76 38.36 13.23
N ASN A 13 44.42 39.36 14.06
CA ASN A 13 43.79 39.13 15.36
C ASN A 13 42.40 38.49 15.19
N ALA A 14 42.22 37.28 15.73
CA ALA A 14 41.01 36.48 15.55
C ALA A 14 39.75 37.15 16.15
N SER A 15 39.83 37.72 17.34
CA SER A 15 38.71 38.40 18.00
C SER A 15 38.25 39.62 17.22
N ASN A 16 39.20 40.46 16.78
CA ASN A 16 38.90 41.64 15.95
C ASN A 16 38.33 41.23 14.59
N ARG A 17 38.84 40.15 14.00
CA ARG A 17 38.33 39.59 12.74
C ARG A 17 36.90 39.10 12.89
N GLN A 18 36.56 38.41 13.97
CA GLN A 18 35.21 37.92 14.24
C GLN A 18 34.20 39.07 14.44
N VAL A 19 34.56 40.08 15.25
CA VAL A 19 33.71 41.26 15.46
C VAL A 19 33.51 42.03 14.17
N THR A 20 34.58 42.21 13.39
CA THR A 20 34.52 42.89 12.09
C THR A 20 33.68 42.12 11.08
N TYR A 21 33.84 40.79 11.02
CA TYR A 21 33.03 39.91 10.18
C TYR A 21 31.54 40.08 10.49
N SER A 22 31.13 39.96 11.76
CA SER A 22 29.74 40.13 12.16
C SER A 22 29.16 41.49 11.75
N LYS A 23 29.93 42.58 11.96
CA LYS A 23 29.50 43.93 11.59
C LYS A 23 29.40 44.12 10.08
N ARG A 24 30.41 43.68 9.31
CA ARG A 24 30.44 43.82 7.84
C ARG A 24 29.41 42.92 7.16
N LYS A 25 29.25 41.67 7.60
CA LYS A 25 28.23 40.73 7.13
C LYS A 25 26.83 41.33 7.29
N ASN A 26 26.51 41.85 8.48
CA ASN A 26 25.20 42.48 8.70
C ASN A 26 25.05 43.76 7.87
N GLY A 27 26.11 44.53 7.67
CA GLY A 27 26.12 45.72 6.82
C GLY A 27 25.82 45.41 5.36
N ILE A 28 26.50 44.42 4.77
CA ILE A 28 26.27 44.04 3.36
C ILE A 28 24.88 43.44 3.15
N ILE A 29 24.37 42.63 4.08
CA ILE A 29 23.00 42.10 4.03
C ILE A 29 21.98 43.24 4.06
N LYS A 30 22.20 44.27 4.90
CA LYS A 30 21.32 45.46 4.92
C LYS A 30 21.34 46.19 3.57
N LYS A 31 22.51 46.37 2.96
CA LYS A 31 22.63 46.98 1.63
C LYS A 31 21.95 46.15 0.53
N ALA A 32 22.08 44.83 0.56
CA ALA A 32 21.39 43.94 -0.37
C ALA A 32 19.86 44.07 -0.24
N LYS A 33 19.35 44.18 1.00
CA LYS A 33 17.92 44.46 1.26
C LYS A 33 17.48 45.82 0.75
N GLU A 34 18.28 46.87 0.99
CA GLU A 34 17.99 48.21 0.47
C GLU A 34 17.87 48.19 -1.06
N ILE A 35 18.81 47.55 -1.78
CA ILE A 35 18.76 47.44 -3.25
C ILE A 35 17.51 46.68 -3.71
N THR A 36 17.20 45.57 -3.04
CA THR A 36 16.01 44.76 -3.35
C THR A 36 14.74 45.59 -3.28
N VAL A 37 14.58 46.41 -2.24
CA VAL A 37 13.37 47.21 -2.03
C VAL A 37 13.36 48.49 -2.87
N LEU A 38 14.48 49.22 -2.95
CA LEU A 38 14.53 50.53 -3.61
C LEU A 38 14.49 50.44 -5.13
N CYS A 39 15.02 49.35 -5.70
CA CYS A 39 15.18 49.20 -7.15
C CYS A 39 14.38 48.04 -7.73
N ASP A 40 13.56 47.35 -6.92
CA ASP A 40 12.86 46.12 -7.30
C ASP A 40 13.78 45.08 -7.95
N ALA A 41 15.01 44.98 -7.43
CA ALA A 41 16.04 44.13 -7.97
C ALA A 41 16.09 42.79 -7.24
N GLN A 42 16.26 41.69 -7.99
CA GLN A 42 16.50 40.38 -7.39
C GLN A 42 17.97 40.27 -6.97
N VAL A 43 18.22 40.04 -5.68
CA VAL A 43 19.58 39.99 -5.10
C VAL A 43 19.73 38.74 -4.25
N SER A 44 20.83 38.01 -4.46
CA SER A 44 21.25 36.89 -3.62
C SER A 44 22.70 37.05 -3.18
N LEU A 45 23.00 36.66 -1.95
CA LEU A 45 24.32 36.74 -1.34
C LEU A 45 24.58 35.48 -0.52
N VAL A 46 25.69 34.79 -0.80
CA VAL A 46 26.15 33.62 -0.04
C VAL A 46 27.54 33.91 0.52
N ILE A 47 27.73 33.72 1.82
CA ILE A 47 28.98 33.98 2.53
C ILE A 47 29.37 32.73 3.32
N PHE A 48 30.55 32.18 3.04
CA PHE A 48 31.18 31.14 3.86
C PHE A 48 32.18 31.78 4.82
N ALA A 49 31.92 31.66 6.12
CA ALA A 49 32.87 32.10 7.14
C ALA A 49 34.07 31.15 7.21
N SER A 50 35.22 31.64 7.67
CA SER A 50 36.38 30.77 7.97
C SER A 50 36.11 29.71 9.05
N SER A 51 34.98 29.82 9.75
CA SER A 51 34.48 28.81 10.70
C SER A 51 33.70 27.66 10.03
N GLY A 52 33.56 27.67 8.70
CA GLY A 52 32.71 26.72 7.95
C GLY A 52 31.22 27.07 7.96
N ARG A 53 30.79 28.03 8.78
CA ARG A 53 29.39 28.47 8.82
C ARG A 53 29.00 29.24 7.56
N MET A 54 27.91 28.81 6.94
CA MET A 54 27.26 29.50 5.82
C MET A 54 26.30 30.57 6.34
N HIS A 55 26.30 31.73 5.70
CA HIS A 55 25.28 32.74 5.87
C HIS A 55 24.78 33.19 4.50
N GLU A 56 23.48 33.32 4.36
CA GLU A 56 22.86 33.70 3.11
C GLU A 56 21.82 34.80 3.29
N TYR A 57 21.57 35.50 2.18
CA TYR A 57 20.44 36.39 2.00
C TYR A 57 19.92 36.21 0.57
N CYS A 58 18.62 36.11 0.41
CA CYS A 58 17.95 36.09 -0.90
C CYS A 58 16.77 37.06 -0.85
N SER A 59 16.51 37.75 -1.95
CA SER A 59 15.34 38.62 -2.10
C SER A 59 14.05 37.79 -1.96
N PRO A 60 12.99 38.29 -1.28
CA PRO A 60 11.78 37.52 -1.02
C PRO A 60 11.00 37.07 -2.27
N SER A 61 11.21 37.74 -3.40
CA SER A 61 10.55 37.45 -4.68
C SER A 61 11.19 36.31 -5.47
N THR A 62 12.24 35.66 -4.96
CA THR A 62 12.96 34.59 -5.67
C THR A 62 13.64 33.63 -4.69
N THR A 63 14.01 32.45 -5.16
CA THR A 63 14.91 31.56 -4.42
C THR A 63 16.35 31.68 -4.94
N VAL A 64 17.32 31.21 -4.14
CA VAL A 64 18.73 31.12 -4.55
C VAL A 64 18.87 30.22 -5.78
N VAL A 65 18.10 29.13 -5.82
CA VAL A 65 18.10 28.18 -6.94
C VAL A 65 17.65 28.86 -8.24
N ASP A 66 16.54 29.59 -8.20
CA ASP A 66 16.03 30.31 -9.38
C ASP A 66 17.02 31.36 -9.88
N LEU A 67 17.71 32.05 -8.96
CA LEU A 67 18.67 33.09 -9.32
C LEU A 67 19.95 32.51 -9.91
N LEU A 68 20.40 31.34 -9.41
CA LEU A 68 21.50 30.57 -10.00
C LEU A 68 21.13 30.02 -11.37
N ASP A 69 19.89 29.54 -11.55
CA ASP A 69 19.41 29.07 -12.85
C ASP A 69 19.34 30.22 -13.87
N LYS A 70 18.84 31.40 -13.47
CA LYS A 70 18.90 32.62 -14.29
C LYS A 70 20.33 33.01 -14.64
N TYR A 71 21.24 32.99 -13.65
CA TYR A 71 22.65 33.26 -13.88
C TYR A 71 23.26 32.26 -14.87
N HIS A 72 22.99 30.96 -14.71
CA HIS A 72 23.46 29.92 -15.62
C HIS A 72 23.01 30.18 -17.06
N LYS A 73 21.73 30.54 -17.26
CA LYS A 73 21.15 30.84 -18.57
C LYS A 73 21.73 32.10 -19.22
N GLN A 74 22.08 33.12 -18.42
CA GLN A 74 22.47 34.44 -18.93
C GLN A 74 23.98 34.69 -18.98
N SER A 75 24.76 34.09 -18.08
CA SER A 75 26.19 34.36 -17.94
C SER A 75 27.06 33.66 -18.99
N GLY A 76 26.50 32.71 -19.74
CA GLY A 76 27.26 31.83 -20.62
C GLY A 76 28.18 30.85 -19.87
N GLN A 77 28.22 30.90 -18.55
CA GLN A 77 28.96 29.95 -17.72
C GLN A 77 28.09 28.75 -17.39
N ARG A 78 28.64 27.56 -17.64
CA ARG A 78 27.99 26.31 -17.23
C ARG A 78 28.23 26.07 -15.74
N LEU A 79 27.23 26.41 -14.93
CA LEU A 79 27.21 26.07 -13.50
C LEU A 79 26.96 24.58 -13.29
N TRP A 80 26.10 23.99 -14.12
CA TRP A 80 25.76 22.58 -14.08
C TRP A 80 26.67 21.79 -15.03
N ASP A 81 27.11 20.62 -14.59
CA ASP A 81 27.83 19.70 -15.46
C ASP A 81 26.85 19.00 -16.42
N ALA A 82 27.39 18.36 -17.47
CA ALA A 82 26.58 17.64 -18.45
C ALA A 82 25.74 16.52 -17.81
N LYS A 83 26.19 15.98 -16.67
CA LYS A 83 25.46 14.94 -15.93
C LYS A 83 24.19 15.48 -15.28
N HIS A 84 24.25 16.65 -14.64
CA HIS A 84 23.08 17.31 -14.07
C HIS A 84 22.10 17.75 -15.15
N GLU A 85 22.58 18.26 -16.30
CA GLU A 85 21.72 18.58 -17.45
C GLU A 85 20.98 17.34 -17.97
N ASN A 86 21.67 16.21 -18.11
CA ASN A 86 21.05 14.96 -18.55
C ASN A 86 20.05 14.41 -17.53
N LEU A 87 20.36 14.51 -16.24
CA LEU A 87 19.44 14.08 -15.18
C LEU A 87 18.16 14.93 -15.17
N SER A 88 18.27 16.25 -15.36
CA SER A 88 17.10 17.12 -15.47
C SER A 88 16.22 16.72 -16.65
N LYS A 89 16.82 16.44 -17.82
CA LYS A 89 16.08 15.98 -19.00
C LYS A 89 15.38 14.64 -18.75
N GLU A 90 16.02 13.72 -18.04
CA GLU A 90 15.42 12.43 -17.73
C GLU A 90 14.26 12.58 -16.74
N ILE A 91 14.39 13.46 -15.74
CA ILE A 91 13.28 13.80 -14.83
C ILE A 91 12.09 14.36 -15.63
N ASP A 92 12.33 15.27 -16.57
CA ASP A 92 11.27 15.84 -17.40
C ASP A 92 10.62 14.82 -18.31
N ARG A 93 11.41 13.88 -18.85
CA ARG A 93 10.91 12.74 -19.64
C ARG A 93 10.01 11.85 -18.79
N ILE A 94 10.47 11.43 -17.61
CA ILE A 94 9.71 10.56 -16.70
C ILE A 94 8.43 11.25 -16.23
N LYS A 95 8.46 12.56 -15.95
CA LYS A 95 7.25 13.32 -15.61
C LYS A 95 6.21 13.27 -16.72
N LYS A 96 6.61 13.54 -17.97
CA LYS A 96 5.70 13.48 -19.13
C LYS A 96 5.11 12.08 -19.34
N GLU A 97 5.93 11.05 -19.16
CA GLU A 97 5.48 9.67 -19.25
C GLU A 97 4.46 9.33 -18.15
N ASN A 98 4.72 9.77 -16.91
CA ASN A 98 3.79 9.59 -15.80
C ASN A 98 2.47 10.34 -16.02
N ASP A 99 2.53 11.59 -16.49
CA ASP A 99 1.32 12.36 -16.82
C ASP A 99 0.49 11.66 -17.91
N SER A 100 1.15 11.08 -18.91
CA SER A 100 0.50 10.30 -19.98
C SER A 100 -0.16 9.03 -19.44
N MET A 101 0.53 8.28 -18.58
CA MET A 101 -0.03 7.09 -17.93
C MET A 101 -1.21 7.43 -17.00
N GLN A 102 -1.17 8.56 -16.32
CA GLN A 102 -2.30 9.02 -15.49
C GLN A 102 -3.53 9.38 -16.33
N ILE A 103 -3.32 9.97 -17.51
CA ILE A 103 -4.41 10.21 -18.48
C ILE A 103 -5.01 8.87 -18.92
N GLU A 104 -4.17 7.92 -19.33
CA GLU A 104 -4.62 6.59 -19.77
C GLU A 104 -5.38 5.85 -18.67
N LEU A 105 -4.92 5.90 -17.42
CA LEU A 105 -5.63 5.31 -16.28
C LEU A 105 -7.02 5.95 -16.06
N ARG A 106 -7.16 7.26 -16.24
CA ARG A 106 -8.47 7.93 -16.14
C ARG A 106 -9.41 7.48 -17.25
N HIS A 107 -8.90 7.31 -18.48
CA HIS A 107 -9.67 6.77 -19.59
C HIS A 107 -10.17 5.35 -19.29
N LEU A 108 -9.28 4.47 -18.80
CA LEU A 108 -9.63 3.09 -18.46
C LEU A 108 -10.61 2.97 -17.28
N LYS A 109 -10.59 3.93 -16.35
CA LYS A 109 -11.59 4.03 -15.27
C LYS A 109 -12.92 4.62 -15.71
N GLY A 110 -12.97 5.17 -16.92
CA GLY A 110 -14.15 5.82 -17.47
C GLY A 110 -14.39 7.25 -16.98
N GLU A 111 -13.38 7.91 -16.41
CA GLU A 111 -13.51 9.26 -15.83
C GLU A 111 -13.45 10.38 -16.89
N ASP A 112 -12.69 10.19 -17.98
CA ASP A 112 -12.49 11.19 -19.05
C ASP A 112 -12.66 10.56 -20.44
N ILE A 113 -13.77 9.84 -20.64
CA ILE A 113 -14.06 9.13 -21.91
C ILE A 113 -14.33 10.12 -23.05
N SER A 114 -14.87 11.30 -22.75
CA SER A 114 -15.28 12.28 -23.76
C SER A 114 -14.12 12.89 -24.55
N SER A 115 -12.88 12.77 -24.06
CA SER A 115 -11.68 13.27 -24.73
C SER A 115 -11.14 12.28 -25.78
N LEU A 116 -11.60 11.02 -25.76
CA LEU A 116 -11.15 9.95 -26.66
C LEU A 116 -11.83 10.01 -28.03
N HIS A 117 -11.10 9.58 -29.06
CA HIS A 117 -11.65 9.38 -30.39
C HIS A 117 -12.36 8.02 -30.50
N HIS A 118 -13.29 7.90 -31.47
CA HIS A 118 -14.10 6.68 -31.64
C HIS A 118 -13.27 5.40 -31.80
N THR A 119 -12.11 5.48 -32.45
CA THR A 119 -11.18 4.34 -32.61
C THR A 119 -10.60 3.87 -31.28
N GLU A 120 -10.33 4.79 -30.35
CA GLU A 120 -9.81 4.47 -29.02
C GLU A 120 -10.91 3.91 -28.13
N LEU A 121 -12.14 4.42 -28.26
CA LEU A 121 -13.32 3.90 -27.58
C LEU A 121 -13.63 2.45 -27.98
N MET A 122 -13.53 2.12 -29.28
CA MET A 122 -13.71 0.76 -29.77
C MET A 122 -12.69 -0.21 -29.13
N ALA A 123 -11.43 0.18 -29.00
CA ALA A 123 -10.42 -0.66 -28.38
C ALA A 123 -10.72 -0.94 -26.90
N ILE A 124 -11.25 0.05 -26.17
CA ILE A 124 -11.68 -0.12 -24.78
C ILE A 124 -12.90 -1.03 -24.70
N GLU A 125 -13.88 -0.88 -25.59
CA GLU A 125 -15.06 -1.74 -25.67
C GLU A 125 -14.67 -3.20 -25.94
N GLU A 126 -13.81 -3.45 -26.92
CA GLU A 126 -13.28 -4.79 -27.22
C GLU A 126 -12.56 -5.41 -26.01
N ALA A 127 -11.76 -4.62 -25.29
CA ALA A 127 -11.07 -5.08 -24.09
C ALA A 127 -12.06 -5.41 -22.94
N LEU A 128 -13.12 -4.63 -22.78
CA LEU A 128 -14.17 -4.88 -21.80
C LEU A 128 -14.96 -6.14 -22.14
N ASP A 129 -15.33 -6.34 -23.39
CA ASP A 129 -16.05 -7.53 -23.85
C ASP A 129 -15.21 -8.79 -23.65
N ALA A 130 -13.93 -8.74 -24.00
CA ALA A 130 -13.00 -9.84 -23.76
C ALA A 130 -12.85 -10.14 -22.26
N GLY A 131 -12.70 -9.11 -21.43
CA GLY A 131 -12.62 -9.24 -19.97
C GLY A 131 -13.88 -9.86 -19.37
N LEU A 132 -15.05 -9.39 -19.81
CA LEU A 132 -16.35 -9.88 -19.35
C LEU A 132 -16.59 -11.34 -19.77
N ALA A 133 -16.21 -11.72 -21.00
CA ALA A 133 -16.25 -13.10 -21.46
C ALA A 133 -15.35 -14.01 -20.61
N ALA A 134 -14.14 -13.56 -20.25
CA ALA A 134 -13.24 -14.31 -19.38
C ALA A 134 -13.81 -14.51 -17.96
N VAL A 135 -14.43 -13.46 -17.38
CA VAL A 135 -15.10 -13.56 -16.08
C VAL A 135 -16.26 -14.56 -16.13
N ARG A 136 -17.12 -14.47 -17.15
CA ARG A 136 -18.26 -15.39 -17.32
C ARG A 136 -17.81 -16.84 -17.48
N LYS A 137 -16.75 -17.08 -18.27
CA LYS A 137 -16.15 -18.41 -18.43
C LYS A 137 -15.71 -18.97 -17.07
N LYS A 138 -15.01 -18.17 -16.28
CA LYS A 138 -14.54 -18.58 -14.95
C LYS A 138 -15.70 -18.85 -13.97
N GLN A 139 -16.77 -18.06 -14.03
CA GLN A 139 -17.99 -18.30 -13.26
C GLN A 139 -18.64 -19.64 -13.64
N MET A 140 -18.71 -19.95 -14.94
CA MET A 140 -19.26 -21.22 -15.43
C MET A 140 -18.41 -22.42 -14.99
N GLU A 141 -17.09 -22.32 -15.05
CA GLU A 141 -16.17 -23.35 -14.54
C GLU A 141 -16.41 -23.63 -13.05
N TYR A 142 -16.56 -22.57 -12.24
CA TYR A 142 -16.84 -22.70 -10.81
C TYR A 142 -18.20 -23.33 -10.52
N HIS A 143 -19.23 -22.94 -11.28
CA HIS A 143 -20.57 -23.53 -11.18
C HIS A 143 -20.54 -25.03 -11.49
N SER A 144 -19.90 -25.42 -12.60
CA SER A 144 -19.77 -26.83 -12.97
C SER A 144 -19.02 -27.65 -11.93
N MET A 145 -18.00 -27.07 -11.29
CA MET A 145 -17.26 -27.72 -10.21
C MET A 145 -18.15 -27.92 -8.97
N LEU A 146 -18.95 -26.91 -8.60
CA LEU A 146 -19.89 -27.01 -7.48
C LEU A 146 -20.95 -28.10 -7.71
N GLU A 147 -21.55 -28.16 -8.90
CA GLU A 147 -22.53 -29.21 -9.23
C GLU A 147 -21.93 -30.63 -9.15
N GLN A 148 -20.67 -30.81 -9.57
CA GLN A 148 -19.98 -32.09 -9.45
C GLN A 148 -19.72 -32.45 -7.99
N ASN A 149 -19.29 -31.48 -7.19
CA ASN A 149 -19.08 -31.68 -5.75
C ASN A 149 -20.38 -32.05 -5.03
N GLU A 150 -21.50 -31.40 -5.36
CA GLU A 150 -22.81 -31.71 -4.80
C GLU A 150 -23.23 -33.15 -5.10
N LYS A 151 -23.06 -33.61 -6.35
CA LYS A 151 -23.35 -35.01 -6.72
C LYS A 151 -22.48 -36.01 -5.96
N MET A 152 -21.18 -35.75 -5.82
CA MET A 152 -20.28 -36.61 -5.05
C MET A 152 -20.67 -36.66 -3.57
N LEU A 153 -21.04 -35.52 -2.99
CA LEU A 153 -21.54 -35.44 -1.61
C LEU A 153 -22.83 -36.25 -1.43
N ASP A 154 -23.76 -36.16 -2.37
CA ASP A 154 -25.00 -36.94 -2.39
C ASP A 154 -24.76 -38.45 -2.48
N GLU A 155 -23.81 -38.87 -3.33
CA GLU A 155 -23.42 -40.27 -3.46
C GLU A 155 -22.79 -40.82 -2.17
N GLU A 156 -21.87 -40.07 -1.56
CA GLU A 156 -21.27 -40.45 -0.27
C GLU A 156 -22.32 -40.44 0.85
N PHE A 157 -23.25 -39.49 0.88
CA PHE A 157 -24.34 -39.47 1.85
C PHE A 157 -25.21 -40.73 1.74
N LYS A 158 -25.64 -41.10 0.53
CA LYS A 158 -26.40 -42.34 0.28
C LYS A 158 -25.62 -43.59 0.71
N ARG A 159 -24.32 -43.64 0.42
CA ARG A 159 -23.44 -44.74 0.80
C ARG A 159 -23.34 -44.87 2.32
N LEU A 160 -23.13 -43.77 3.04
CA LEU A 160 -23.07 -43.75 4.49
C LEU A 160 -24.40 -44.17 5.12
N GLN A 161 -25.53 -43.72 4.55
CA GLN A 161 -26.86 -44.12 5.01
C GLN A 161 -27.07 -45.65 4.89
N PHE A 162 -26.63 -46.25 3.78
CA PHE A 162 -26.68 -47.71 3.59
C PHE A 162 -25.81 -48.47 4.62
N VAL A 163 -24.60 -47.98 4.89
CA VAL A 163 -23.72 -48.57 5.91
C VAL A 163 -24.34 -48.49 7.30
N LEU A 164 -24.95 -47.35 7.65
CA LEU A 164 -25.64 -47.16 8.92
C LEU A 164 -26.79 -48.16 9.07
N GLN A 165 -27.64 -48.28 8.03
CA GLN A 165 -28.76 -49.22 8.04
C GLN A 165 -28.29 -50.67 8.20
N GLN A 166 -27.19 -51.06 7.55
CA GLN A 166 -26.62 -52.40 7.74
C GLN A 166 -26.10 -52.62 9.16
N GLN A 167 -25.47 -51.62 9.78
CA GLN A 167 -25.03 -51.71 11.18
C GLN A 167 -26.22 -51.82 12.15
N GLU A 168 -27.30 -51.07 11.92
CA GLU A 168 -28.52 -51.15 12.74
C GLU A 168 -29.17 -52.54 12.65
N MET A 169 -29.24 -53.13 11.45
CA MET A 169 -29.74 -54.50 11.28
C MET A 169 -28.85 -55.53 12.00
N ALA A 170 -27.53 -55.44 11.84
CA ALA A 170 -26.59 -56.31 12.54
C ALA A 170 -26.66 -56.15 14.07
N MET A 171 -26.88 -54.93 14.58
CA MET A 171 -27.09 -54.67 16.00
C MET A 171 -28.43 -55.22 16.50
N GLY A 172 -29.49 -55.15 15.70
CA GLY A 172 -30.81 -55.72 16.01
C GLY A 172 -30.80 -57.25 16.03
N GLU A 173 -30.09 -57.88 15.09
CA GLU A 173 -29.86 -59.33 15.07
C GLU A 173 -29.01 -59.77 16.27
N ASN A 174 -27.91 -59.06 16.56
CA ASN A 174 -27.09 -59.33 17.76
C ASN A 174 -27.88 -59.11 19.06
N ALA A 175 -28.78 -58.12 19.11
CA ALA A 175 -29.65 -57.88 20.26
C ALA A 175 -30.73 -58.97 20.41
N MET A 176 -31.31 -59.45 19.31
CA MET A 176 -32.26 -60.59 19.33
C MET A 176 -31.58 -61.91 19.65
N GLU A 177 -30.33 -62.14 19.21
CA GLU A 177 -29.52 -63.29 19.62
C GLU A 177 -29.14 -63.21 21.10
N MET A 178 -28.78 -62.02 21.60
CA MET A 178 -28.51 -61.78 23.02
C MET A 178 -29.80 -61.95 23.85
N GLU A 179 -30.94 -61.43 23.40
CA GLU A 179 -32.23 -61.58 24.06
C GLU A 179 -32.74 -63.03 24.04
N ASN A 180 -32.48 -63.78 22.96
CA ASN A 180 -32.71 -65.22 22.89
C ASN A 180 -31.74 -66.01 23.78
N ALA A 181 -30.48 -65.60 23.91
CA ALA A 181 -29.54 -66.19 24.87
C ALA A 181 -30.00 -65.91 26.31
N TYR A 182 -30.46 -64.69 26.63
CA TYR A 182 -31.07 -64.35 27.91
C TYR A 182 -32.39 -65.08 28.16
N HIS A 183 -33.22 -65.32 27.13
CA HIS A 183 -34.46 -66.09 27.25
C HIS A 183 -34.19 -67.60 27.41
N GLN A 184 -33.22 -68.18 26.70
CA GLN A 184 -32.81 -69.57 26.91
C GLN A 184 -32.18 -69.76 28.31
N GLN A 185 -31.47 -68.75 28.82
CA GLN A 185 -30.97 -68.76 30.21
C GLN A 185 -32.11 -68.61 31.24
N ARG A 186 -33.11 -67.75 30.99
CA ARG A 186 -34.32 -67.60 31.82
C ARG A 186 -35.23 -68.83 31.85
N VAL A 187 -35.29 -69.61 30.76
CA VAL A 187 -36.05 -70.86 30.70
C VAL A 187 -35.31 -72.01 31.40
N ARG A 188 -33.99 -71.88 31.62
CA ARG A 188 -33.23 -72.86 32.42
C ARG A 188 -33.29 -72.64 33.92
N ASP A 189 -33.44 -71.40 34.38
CA ASP A 189 -33.44 -71.09 35.81
C ASP A 189 -34.68 -70.30 36.23
N TYR A 190 -35.84 -70.98 36.26
CA TYR A 190 -36.90 -70.62 37.20
C TYR A 190 -36.65 -71.36 38.52
N ASN A 191 -35.66 -70.86 39.26
CA ASN A 191 -35.71 -70.89 40.72
C ASN A 191 -35.06 -69.63 41.29
N SER A 192 -35.89 -68.86 42.01
CA SER A 192 -35.55 -67.76 42.94
C SER A 192 -35.46 -66.31 42.41
N GLN A 193 -36.48 -65.54 42.85
CA GLN A 193 -36.45 -64.13 43.30
C GLN A 193 -36.16 -62.97 42.31
N VAL A 194 -37.20 -62.13 42.18
CA VAL A 194 -37.23 -60.68 41.83
C VAL A 194 -36.18 -59.83 42.59
N PRO A 195 -36.04 -58.51 42.32
CA PRO A 195 -36.18 -57.70 41.08
C PRO A 195 -35.02 -56.68 40.95
N PHE A 196 -34.77 -56.02 39.80
CA PHE A 196 -34.24 -54.64 39.85
C PHE A 196 -34.64 -53.82 38.62
N ALA A 197 -35.39 -52.75 38.89
CA ALA A 197 -35.63 -51.64 37.99
C ALA A 197 -34.41 -50.72 37.97
N PHE A 198 -34.06 -50.14 36.82
CA PHE A 198 -33.39 -48.83 36.79
C PHE A 198 -33.89 -47.97 35.64
N ARG A 199 -34.13 -46.70 36.02
CA ARG A 199 -34.63 -45.58 35.23
C ARG A 199 -33.69 -45.20 34.09
N VAL A 200 -34.27 -44.79 32.98
CA VAL A 200 -33.59 -43.99 31.95
C VAL A 200 -33.56 -42.54 32.45
N GLN A 201 -32.36 -41.98 32.62
CA GLN A 201 -32.18 -40.53 32.62
C GLN A 201 -31.98 -40.04 31.19
N PRO A 202 -32.61 -38.93 30.77
CA PRO A 202 -32.34 -38.35 29.46
C PRO A 202 -31.09 -37.45 29.57
N ILE A 203 -30.08 -37.70 28.73
CA ILE A 203 -29.02 -36.74 28.46
C ILE A 203 -29.23 -36.22 27.04
N GLN A 204 -29.62 -34.94 26.97
CA GLN A 204 -29.65 -34.13 25.76
C GLN A 204 -28.22 -33.85 25.24
N PRO A 205 -28.08 -33.55 23.94
CA PRO A 205 -26.78 -33.31 23.31
C PRO A 205 -26.31 -31.89 23.62
N ASN A 206 -25.05 -31.75 24.06
CA ASN A 206 -24.39 -30.44 24.06
C ASN A 206 -23.57 -30.29 22.77
N LEU A 207 -24.06 -29.35 21.96
CA LEU A 207 -23.30 -28.58 20.98
C LEU A 207 -21.98 -28.07 21.58
N GLN A 208 -20.91 -28.21 20.83
CA GLN A 208 -19.78 -27.30 20.91
C GLN A 208 -19.27 -27.01 19.50
N GLU A 209 -19.82 -25.92 18.95
CA GLU A 209 -19.12 -25.07 18.01
C GLU A 209 -17.79 -24.63 18.65
N ARG A 210 -16.69 -24.78 17.91
CA ARG A 210 -15.47 -24.02 18.12
C ARG A 210 -15.28 -23.09 16.93
N MET A 211 -15.57 -21.81 17.16
CA MET A 211 -14.69 -20.70 16.76
C MET A 211 -14.06 -20.16 18.05
#